data_AF-A0A512RFK3-F1
#
_entry.id   AF-A0A512RFK3-F1
#
_cell.length_a   1.000
_cell.length_b   1.000
_cell.length_c   1.000
_cell.angle_alpha   90.00
_cell.angle_beta   90.00
_cell.angle_gamma   90.00
#
_symmetry.space_group_name_H-M   'P 1'
#
loop_
_entity.id
_entity.type
_entity.pdbx_description
1 polymer ?
#
loop_
_entity_poly.entity_id
_entity_poly.type
_entity_poly.pdbx_seq_one_letter_code
_entity_poly.pdbx_strand_id
1 'polypeptide(L)'
;MRQIAKLTLGEIKGDLTIYFNWSINALVPFNPGAADNYLQNNMTTIISVAQKLLHEMEYIPEKIYRGVLLKYPVTAVPPHEQLQFLSFTTDRAVAEHFARVDGFGHEIMDLPAQLGTYGYVIDYTPAITKILFHYHLLSVLPYAEALSLIGMDGQAELQGLMRQKEITILQPPQPFTTIRRLPAPPQ
;
A
#
# COMPACT_ATOMS: atom_id res chain seq x y z
N MET A 1 -17.62 -6.87 -18.70
CA MET A 1 -17.04 -6.81 -17.35
C MET A 1 -17.48 -8.06 -16.59
N ARG A 2 -16.55 -8.88 -16.09
CA ARG A 2 -16.87 -9.95 -15.14
C ARG A 2 -16.83 -9.34 -13.74
N GLN A 3 -18.00 -9.22 -13.10
CA GLN A 3 -18.06 -8.76 -11.73
C GLN A 3 -17.69 -9.95 -10.84
N ILE A 4 -16.54 -9.91 -10.19
CA ILE A 4 -16.16 -10.93 -9.20
C ILE A 4 -17.14 -10.78 -8.04
N ALA A 5 -17.82 -11.87 -7.68
CA ALA A 5 -18.71 -11.86 -6.52
C ALA A 5 -17.88 -11.61 -5.25
N LYS A 6 -18.43 -10.79 -4.35
CA LYS A 6 -17.83 -10.58 -3.03
C LYS A 6 -17.77 -11.90 -2.29
N LEU A 7 -16.58 -12.26 -1.80
CA LEU A 7 -16.34 -13.43 -0.97
C LEU A 7 -16.65 -13.12 0.49
N THR A 8 -17.09 -14.15 1.20
CA THR A 8 -17.25 -14.17 2.66
C THR A 8 -16.01 -14.78 3.33
N LEU A 9 -15.85 -14.56 4.64
CA LEU A 9 -14.76 -15.22 5.39
C LEU A 9 -14.78 -16.74 5.31
N GLY A 10 -15.97 -17.36 5.25
CA GLY A 10 -16.10 -18.82 5.15
C GLY A 10 -15.63 -19.41 3.81
N GLU A 11 -15.52 -18.57 2.78
CA GLU A 11 -15.05 -18.95 1.45
C GLU A 11 -13.52 -18.79 1.29
N ILE A 12 -12.87 -18.04 2.18
CA ILE A 12 -11.41 -17.88 2.17
C ILE A 12 -10.73 -19.14 2.69
N LYS A 13 -10.03 -19.86 1.81
CA LYS A 13 -9.35 -21.13 2.13
C LYS A 13 -7.99 -21.24 1.42
N GLY A 14 -7.09 -22.03 2.00
CA GLY A 14 -5.80 -22.39 1.40
C GLY A 14 -4.93 -21.17 1.07
N ASP A 15 -4.40 -21.11 -0.14
CA ASP A 15 -3.55 -20.02 -0.62
C ASP A 15 -4.20 -18.64 -0.50
N LEU A 16 -5.53 -18.55 -0.66
CA LEU A 16 -6.25 -17.29 -0.51
C LEU A 16 -6.24 -16.80 0.94
N THR A 17 -6.25 -17.71 1.92
CA THR A 17 -6.09 -17.36 3.34
C THR A 17 -4.72 -16.74 3.60
N ILE A 18 -3.66 -17.33 3.03
CA ILE A 18 -2.28 -16.82 3.14
C ILE A 18 -2.20 -15.41 2.55
N TYR A 19 -2.71 -15.22 1.33
CA TYR A 19 -2.76 -13.91 0.69
C TYR A 19 -3.56 -12.89 1.49
N PHE A 20 -4.75 -13.26 1.95
CA PHE A 20 -5.64 -12.36 2.67
C PHE A 20 -5.03 -11.90 3.99
N ASN A 21 -4.43 -12.82 4.76
CA ASN A 21 -3.72 -12.49 6.00
C ASN A 21 -2.54 -11.55 5.74
N TRP A 22 -1.74 -11.80 4.70
CA TRP A 22 -0.68 -10.87 4.31
C TRP A 22 -1.25 -9.48 3.99
N SER A 23 -2.29 -9.42 3.15
CA SER A 23 -2.87 -8.15 2.71
C SER A 23 -3.46 -7.34 3.87
N ILE A 24 -4.11 -7.97 4.85
CA ILE A 24 -4.60 -7.29 6.05
C ILE A 24 -3.45 -6.68 6.83
N ASN A 25 -2.37 -7.44 7.05
CA ASN A 25 -1.20 -6.93 7.77
C ASN A 25 -0.50 -5.80 7.01
N ALA A 26 -0.55 -5.80 5.68
CA ALA A 26 0.00 -4.74 4.85
C ALA A 26 -0.84 -3.45 4.93
N LEU A 27 -2.17 -3.57 4.95
CA LEU A 27 -3.11 -2.44 4.96
C LEU A 27 -3.32 -1.85 6.35
N VAL A 28 -3.37 -2.69 7.38
CA VAL A 28 -3.60 -2.31 8.77
C VAL A 28 -2.50 -2.95 9.63
N PRO A 29 -1.31 -2.32 9.70
CA PRO A 29 -0.18 -2.91 10.39
C PRO A 29 -0.35 -2.82 11.92
N PHE A 30 -0.83 -3.89 12.54
CA PHE A 30 -0.89 -4.01 14.01
C PHE A 30 0.49 -4.19 14.64
N ASN A 31 1.42 -4.77 13.88
CA ASN A 31 2.79 -5.03 14.33
C ASN A 31 3.76 -4.65 13.21
N PRO A 32 4.68 -3.68 13.44
CA PRO A 32 5.70 -3.30 12.47
C PRO A 32 6.47 -4.51 11.92
N GLY A 33 6.60 -4.61 10.60
CA GLY A 33 7.35 -5.68 9.91
C GLY A 33 6.64 -7.04 9.83
N ALA A 34 5.43 -7.19 10.41
CA ALA A 34 4.67 -8.44 10.28
C ALA A 34 4.36 -8.77 8.83
N ALA A 35 3.94 -7.77 8.04
CA ALA A 35 3.64 -7.95 6.62
C ALA A 35 4.88 -8.35 5.80
N ASP A 36 6.05 -7.74 6.05
CA ASP A 36 7.30 -8.08 5.35
C ASP A 36 7.74 -9.51 5.67
N ASN A 37 7.73 -9.89 6.96
CA ASN A 37 8.05 -11.24 7.39
C ASN A 37 7.07 -12.27 6.78
N TYR A 38 5.78 -11.95 6.75
CA TYR A 38 4.77 -12.82 6.16
C TYR A 38 4.97 -12.98 4.65
N LEU A 39 5.31 -11.88 3.96
CA LEU A 39 5.65 -11.90 2.53
C LEU A 39 6.86 -12.77 2.27
N GLN A 40 7.94 -12.59 3.04
CA GLN A 40 9.17 -13.36 2.87
C GLN A 40 8.93 -14.87 3.00
N ASN A 41 8.11 -15.28 3.96
CA ASN A 41 7.80 -16.70 4.20
C ASN A 41 6.85 -17.31 3.15
N ASN A 42 6.06 -16.49 2.46
CA ASN A 42 4.97 -16.96 1.57
C ASN A 42 5.00 -16.30 0.18
N MET A 43 6.16 -15.79 -0.24
CA MET A 43 6.29 -14.88 -1.39
C MET A 43 5.68 -15.45 -2.67
N THR A 44 6.01 -16.71 -2.99
CA THR A 44 5.49 -17.38 -4.19
C THR A 44 3.97 -17.48 -4.18
N THR A 45 3.38 -17.83 -3.04
CA THR A 45 1.92 -17.95 -2.88
C THR A 45 1.25 -16.59 -3.00
N ILE A 46 1.77 -15.58 -2.32
CA ILE A 46 1.21 -14.21 -2.35
C ILE A 46 1.25 -13.64 -3.76
N ILE A 47 2.39 -13.74 -4.45
CA ILE A 47 2.51 -13.29 -5.84
C ILE A 47 1.53 -14.05 -6.72
N SER A 48 1.47 -15.38 -6.62
CA SER A 48 0.57 -16.21 -7.44
C SER A 48 -0.90 -15.83 -7.27
N VAL A 49 -1.36 -15.66 -6.02
CA VAL A 49 -2.75 -15.27 -5.73
C VAL A 49 -3.03 -13.83 -6.16
N ALA A 50 -2.12 -12.89 -5.88
CA ALA A 50 -2.24 -11.50 -6.33
C ALA A 50 -2.44 -11.44 -7.85
N GLN A 51 -1.60 -12.15 -8.60
CA GLN A 51 -1.70 -12.19 -10.05
C GLN A 51 -3.03 -12.79 -10.51
N LYS A 52 -3.49 -13.91 -9.94
CA LYS A 52 -4.80 -14.48 -10.29
C LYS A 52 -5.93 -13.48 -10.06
N LEU A 53 -5.95 -12.82 -8.90
CA LEU A 53 -6.98 -11.83 -8.58
C LEU A 53 -6.94 -10.62 -9.53
N LEU A 54 -5.74 -10.12 -9.84
CA LEU A 54 -5.56 -8.99 -10.76
C LEU A 54 -6.00 -9.32 -12.20
N HIS A 55 -5.83 -10.55 -12.67
CA HIS A 55 -6.28 -10.97 -14.01
C HIS A 55 -7.80 -11.11 -14.11
N GLU A 56 -8.49 -11.37 -13.01
CA GLU A 56 -9.95 -11.37 -12.96
C GLU A 56 -10.54 -9.95 -12.90
N MET A 57 -9.67 -8.94 -12.71
CA MET A 57 -10.02 -7.53 -12.69
C MET A 57 -9.58 -6.86 -13.99
N GLU A 58 -10.32 -5.84 -14.43
CA GLU A 58 -9.87 -4.99 -15.53
C GLU A 58 -8.78 -4.04 -15.02
N TYR A 59 -7.54 -4.53 -14.94
CA TYR A 59 -6.39 -3.71 -14.58
C TYR A 59 -5.87 -2.96 -15.80
N ILE A 60 -5.95 -1.63 -15.75
CA ILE A 60 -5.35 -0.75 -16.75
C ILE A 60 -4.06 -0.20 -16.13
N PRO A 61 -2.88 -0.43 -16.75
CA PRO A 61 -1.64 0.14 -16.26
C PRO A 61 -1.74 1.66 -16.12
N GLU A 62 -1.56 2.13 -14.89
CA GLU A 62 -1.64 3.55 -14.57
C GLU A 62 -0.44 4.01 -13.73
N LYS A 63 -0.27 5.33 -13.65
CA LYS A 63 0.75 5.94 -12.81
C LYS A 63 0.27 5.98 -11.37
N ILE A 64 1.09 5.46 -10.47
CA ILE A 64 0.87 5.46 -9.04
C ILE A 64 1.89 6.38 -8.36
N TYR A 65 1.54 6.87 -7.17
CA TYR A 65 2.28 7.88 -6.44
C TYR A 65 2.57 7.45 -5.00
N ARG A 66 3.73 7.83 -4.49
CA ARG A 66 4.09 7.64 -3.07
C ARG A 66 4.69 8.93 -2.52
N GLY A 67 4.14 9.42 -1.42
CA GLY A 67 4.71 10.51 -0.65
C GLY A 67 5.75 10.00 0.33
N VAL A 68 6.88 10.69 0.42
CA VAL A 68 7.91 10.43 1.44
C VAL A 68 8.43 11.75 2.02
N LEU A 69 8.73 11.73 3.32
CA LEU A 69 9.53 12.73 3.99
C LEU A 69 10.96 12.24 4.13
N LEU A 70 11.92 13.12 3.87
CA LEU A 70 13.35 12.83 4.00
C LEU A 70 14.04 13.89 4.85
N LYS A 71 15.11 13.49 5.54
CA LYS A 71 15.95 14.38 6.36
C LYS A 71 16.78 15.35 5.56
N TYR A 72 17.08 15.02 4.31
CA TYR A 72 17.88 15.83 3.41
C TYR A 72 17.37 15.66 1.97
N PRO A 73 17.64 16.63 1.09
CA PRO A 73 17.28 16.50 -0.32
C PRO A 73 18.09 15.39 -1.00
N VAL A 74 17.43 14.61 -1.85
CA VAL A 74 18.04 13.52 -2.62
C VAL A 74 17.61 13.60 -4.08
N THR A 75 18.39 12.98 -4.96
CA THR A 75 18.06 12.77 -6.38
C THR A 75 17.54 11.36 -6.66
N ALA A 76 17.77 10.41 -5.75
CA ALA A 76 17.26 9.06 -5.84
C ALA A 76 16.99 8.45 -4.46
N VAL A 77 16.04 7.51 -4.37
CA VAL A 77 15.80 6.67 -3.19
C VAL A 77 16.19 5.24 -3.52
N PRO A 78 17.27 4.68 -2.91
CA PRO A 78 17.65 3.29 -3.11
C PRO A 78 16.64 2.35 -2.43
N PRO A 79 16.51 1.10 -2.91
CA PRO A 79 15.70 0.11 -2.22
C PRO A 79 16.26 -0.19 -0.82
N HIS A 80 15.38 -0.43 0.14
CA HIS A 80 15.72 -0.77 1.51
C HIS A 80 15.88 -2.28 1.66
N GLU A 81 17.01 -2.74 2.21
CA GLU A 81 17.38 -4.18 2.26
C GLU A 81 16.39 -5.06 3.02
N GLN A 82 15.69 -4.49 4.00
CA GLN A 82 14.75 -5.23 4.85
C GLN A 82 13.28 -5.10 4.43
N LEU A 83 12.95 -4.19 3.50
CA LEU A 83 11.58 -4.03 3.02
C LEU A 83 11.38 -4.86 1.76
N GLN A 84 10.28 -5.60 1.67
CA GLN A 84 9.99 -6.45 0.51
C GLN A 84 8.99 -5.81 -0.44
N PHE A 85 8.15 -4.92 0.07
CA PHE A 85 7.11 -4.25 -0.69
C PHE A 85 7.00 -2.77 -0.33
N LEU A 86 6.30 -2.01 -1.18
CA LEU A 86 6.04 -0.60 -0.98
C LEU A 86 4.57 -0.29 -1.29
N SER A 87 3.98 0.56 -0.46
CA SER A 87 2.65 1.13 -0.65
C SER A 87 2.69 2.43 -1.47
N PHE A 88 1.73 2.57 -2.36
CA PHE A 88 1.48 3.67 -3.27
C PHE A 88 -0.02 3.96 -3.33
N THR A 89 -0.42 5.03 -4.01
CA THR A 89 -1.81 5.39 -4.28
C THR A 89 -1.98 5.81 -5.74
N THR A 90 -3.16 5.60 -6.32
CA THR A 90 -3.51 6.20 -7.63
C THR A 90 -3.84 7.70 -7.50
N ASP A 91 -4.07 8.20 -6.29
CA ASP A 91 -4.44 9.58 -6.03
C ASP A 91 -3.22 10.42 -5.66
N ARG A 92 -2.82 11.33 -6.57
CA ARG A 92 -1.68 12.20 -6.33
C ARG A 92 -1.86 13.02 -5.06
N ALA A 93 -3.03 13.58 -4.80
CA ALA A 93 -3.24 14.45 -3.63
C ALA A 93 -3.05 13.71 -2.31
N VAL A 94 -3.41 12.41 -2.27
CA VAL A 94 -3.12 11.54 -1.13
C VAL A 94 -1.62 11.39 -0.94
N ALA A 95 -0.86 11.08 -2.00
CA ALA A 95 0.60 11.02 -1.92
C ALA A 95 1.23 12.36 -1.51
N GLU A 96 0.69 13.49 -1.97
CA GLU A 96 1.16 14.81 -1.55
C GLU A 96 0.90 15.05 -0.07
N HIS A 97 -0.22 14.59 0.49
CA HIS A 97 -0.48 14.66 1.92
C HIS A 97 0.56 13.87 2.74
N PHE A 98 0.94 12.66 2.33
CA PHE A 98 1.98 11.85 3.00
C PHE A 98 3.40 12.45 2.92
N ALA A 99 3.66 13.36 1.98
CA ALA A 99 4.95 14.02 1.82
C ALA A 99 5.04 15.37 2.56
N ARG A 100 4.05 15.71 3.41
CA ARG A 100 4.06 16.95 4.21
C ARG A 100 4.36 16.69 5.68
N VAL A 101 4.96 17.68 6.34
CA VAL A 101 5.28 17.63 7.79
C VAL A 101 4.04 17.70 8.69
N ASP A 102 2.96 18.28 8.17
CA ASP A 102 1.60 18.27 8.75
C ASP A 102 0.70 17.22 8.07
N GLY A 103 1.34 16.23 7.44
CA GLY A 103 0.70 15.12 6.75
C GLY A 103 0.19 14.04 7.68
N PHE A 104 -0.04 12.85 7.13
CA PHE A 104 -0.53 11.70 7.89
C PHE A 104 0.39 11.35 9.07
N GLY A 105 -0.18 11.22 10.27
CA GLY A 105 0.52 10.79 11.48
C GLY A 105 1.22 11.92 12.26
N HIS A 106 1.11 13.18 11.81
CA HIS A 106 1.68 14.34 12.53
C HIS A 106 1.03 14.56 13.91
N GLU A 107 -0.21 14.13 14.06
CA GLU A 107 -0.96 14.17 15.31
C GLU A 107 -0.50 13.11 16.32
N ILE A 108 0.24 12.10 15.87
CA ILE A 108 0.68 10.95 16.67
C ILE A 108 2.19 11.02 16.94
N MET A 109 2.98 11.60 16.04
CA MET A 109 4.43 11.71 16.16
C MET A 109 5.01 13.00 15.57
N ASP A 110 6.17 13.41 16.11
CA ASP A 110 6.99 14.50 15.55
C ASP A 110 7.65 14.04 14.24
N LEU A 111 6.95 14.24 13.12
CA LEU A 111 7.43 13.87 11.79
C LEU A 111 8.75 14.57 11.42
N PRO A 112 8.94 15.89 11.64
CA PRO A 112 10.23 16.54 11.39
C PRO A 112 11.42 15.87 12.08
N ALA A 113 11.29 15.51 13.37
CA ALA A 113 12.36 14.88 14.12
C ALA A 113 12.66 13.45 13.62
N GLN A 114 11.61 12.68 13.28
CA GLN A 114 11.73 11.28 12.90
C GLN A 114 12.12 11.08 11.44
N LEU A 115 11.39 11.74 10.53
CA LEU A 115 11.44 11.50 9.08
C LEU A 115 12.09 12.65 8.31
N GLY A 116 12.10 13.86 8.88
CA GLY A 116 12.62 15.07 8.25
C GLY A 116 11.55 15.97 7.66
N THR A 117 11.97 17.01 6.96
CA THR A 117 11.10 18.08 6.46
C THR A 117 11.06 18.21 4.94
N TYR A 118 11.85 17.40 4.22
CA TYR A 118 11.92 17.46 2.77
C TYR A 118 10.90 16.51 2.15
N GLY A 119 9.79 17.07 1.69
CA GLY A 119 8.69 16.36 1.05
C GLY A 119 8.92 16.04 -0.43
N TYR A 120 8.67 14.79 -0.79
CA TYR A 120 8.87 14.27 -2.13
C TYR A 120 7.76 13.32 -2.56
N VAL A 121 7.34 13.43 -3.82
CA VAL A 121 6.43 12.50 -4.47
C VAL A 121 7.18 11.69 -5.52
N ILE A 122 7.17 10.39 -5.35
CA ILE A 122 7.63 9.41 -6.34
C ILE A 122 6.46 9.15 -7.29
N ASP A 123 6.69 9.19 -8.60
CA ASP A 123 5.78 8.62 -9.58
C ASP A 123 6.35 7.34 -10.21
N TYR A 124 5.49 6.34 -10.39
CA TYR A 124 5.88 5.03 -10.89
C TYR A 124 4.75 4.40 -11.68
N THR A 125 5.08 3.61 -12.71
CA THR A 125 4.10 2.82 -13.46
C THR A 125 4.53 1.36 -13.38
N PRO A 126 3.95 0.57 -12.45
CA PRO A 126 4.33 -0.83 -12.29
C PRO A 126 3.83 -1.66 -13.47
N ALA A 127 4.62 -2.65 -13.87
CA ALA A 127 4.08 -3.80 -14.59
C ALA A 127 3.10 -4.55 -13.66
N ILE A 128 2.02 -5.11 -14.20
CA ILE A 128 1.01 -5.86 -13.43
C ILE A 128 1.64 -6.96 -12.56
N THR A 129 2.72 -7.58 -13.05
CA THR A 129 3.48 -8.63 -12.36
C THR A 129 4.18 -8.16 -11.09
N LYS A 130 4.32 -6.85 -10.88
CA LYS A 130 4.91 -6.27 -9.68
C LYS A 130 3.86 -5.91 -8.62
N ILE A 131 2.57 -5.94 -8.96
CA ILE A 131 1.49 -5.55 -8.05
C ILE A 131 1.15 -6.75 -7.17
N LEU A 132 1.13 -6.50 -5.87
CA LEU A 132 0.75 -7.48 -4.84
C LEU A 132 -0.66 -7.21 -4.31
N PHE A 133 -1.11 -5.96 -4.32
CA PHE A 133 -2.45 -5.58 -3.89
C PHE A 133 -2.92 -4.35 -4.65
N HIS A 134 -4.23 -4.27 -4.87
CA HIS A 134 -4.90 -3.13 -5.50
C HIS A 134 -6.20 -2.83 -4.75
N TYR A 135 -6.48 -1.56 -4.43
CA TYR A 135 -7.64 -1.17 -3.60
C TYR A 135 -8.99 -1.69 -4.08
N HIS A 136 -9.19 -1.89 -5.39
CA HIS A 136 -10.39 -2.57 -5.91
C HIS A 136 -10.63 -3.98 -5.34
N LEU A 137 -9.62 -4.66 -4.78
CA LEU A 137 -9.80 -5.93 -4.08
C LEU A 137 -10.59 -5.79 -2.77
N LEU A 138 -10.68 -4.57 -2.21
CA LEU A 138 -11.49 -4.27 -1.03
C LEU A 138 -12.99 -4.54 -1.25
N SER A 139 -13.48 -4.48 -2.50
CA SER A 139 -14.87 -4.85 -2.81
C SER A 139 -15.08 -6.35 -3.03
N VAL A 140 -14.00 -7.11 -3.19
CA VAL A 140 -14.03 -8.55 -3.49
C VAL A 140 -13.81 -9.39 -2.23
N LEU A 141 -12.86 -8.99 -1.38
CA LEU A 141 -12.47 -9.74 -0.19
C LEU A 141 -13.17 -9.18 1.07
N PRO A 142 -13.45 -10.02 2.08
CA PRO A 142 -14.22 -9.70 3.29
C PRO A 142 -13.40 -8.92 4.35
N TYR A 143 -12.71 -7.85 3.94
CA TYR A 143 -11.86 -7.05 4.86
C TYR A 143 -12.64 -6.50 6.06
N ALA A 144 -13.82 -5.93 5.84
CA ALA A 144 -14.63 -5.39 6.94
C ALA A 144 -15.04 -6.47 7.97
N GLU A 145 -15.35 -7.68 7.52
CA GLU A 145 -15.67 -8.79 8.42
C GLU A 145 -14.43 -9.18 9.23
N ALA A 146 -13.27 -9.30 8.58
CA ALA A 146 -12.02 -9.66 9.26
C ALA A 146 -11.58 -8.63 10.30
N LEU A 147 -11.65 -7.33 9.96
CA LEU A 147 -11.30 -6.25 10.87
C LEU A 147 -12.27 -6.15 12.06
N SER A 148 -13.55 -6.45 11.84
CA SER A 148 -14.53 -6.50 12.93
C SER A 148 -14.24 -7.64 13.91
N LEU A 149 -13.78 -8.80 13.43
CA LEU A 149 -13.43 -9.94 14.29
C LEU A 149 -12.26 -9.67 15.24
N ILE A 150 -11.40 -8.71 14.92
CA ILE A 150 -10.27 -8.30 15.76
C ILE A 150 -10.58 -7.04 16.59
N GLY A 151 -11.85 -6.64 16.67
CA GLY A 151 -12.33 -5.59 17.57
C GLY A 151 -12.31 -4.17 17.00
N MET A 152 -12.13 -4.00 15.68
CA MET A 152 -12.20 -2.69 15.02
C MET A 152 -13.60 -2.42 14.45
N ASP A 153 -13.90 -1.16 14.10
CA ASP A 153 -15.03 -0.85 13.23
C ASP A 153 -14.67 -1.18 11.78
N GLY A 154 -14.87 -2.43 11.38
CA GLY A 154 -14.43 -2.91 10.07
C GLY A 154 -15.06 -2.18 8.87
N GLN A 155 -16.25 -1.59 9.02
CA GLN A 155 -16.85 -0.78 7.95
C GLN A 155 -16.18 0.58 7.85
N ALA A 156 -15.94 1.26 8.98
CA ALA A 156 -15.22 2.53 8.99
C ALA A 156 -13.79 2.37 8.43
N GLU A 157 -13.07 1.33 8.86
CA GLU A 157 -11.72 1.03 8.35
C GLU A 157 -11.72 0.77 6.84
N LEU A 158 -12.67 -0.04 6.34
CA LEU A 158 -12.79 -0.31 4.90
C LEU A 158 -13.02 0.97 4.10
N GLN A 159 -13.86 1.88 4.61
CA GLN A 159 -14.09 3.18 3.97
C GLN A 159 -12.83 4.05 3.97
N GLY A 160 -12.04 4.01 5.05
CA GLY A 160 -10.74 4.66 5.12
C GLY A 160 -9.79 4.15 4.03
N LEU A 161 -9.62 2.83 3.94
CA LEU A 161 -8.76 2.18 2.94
C LEU A 161 -9.20 2.49 1.50
N MET A 162 -10.51 2.51 1.23
CA MET A 162 -11.05 2.86 -0.09
C MET A 162 -10.70 4.30 -0.52
N ARG A 163 -10.66 5.25 0.42
CA ARG A 163 -10.29 6.65 0.12
C ARG A 163 -8.81 6.81 -0.19
N GLN A 164 -7.96 5.99 0.41
CA GLN A 164 -6.52 6.02 0.17
C GLN A 164 -6.14 5.50 -1.22
N LYS A 165 -7.01 4.69 -1.84
CA LYS A 165 -6.80 4.05 -3.16
C LYS A 165 -5.43 3.36 -3.24
N GLU A 166 -5.12 2.60 -2.19
CA GLU A 166 -3.81 1.97 -2.03
C GLU A 166 -3.52 0.92 -3.10
N ILE A 167 -2.27 0.92 -3.57
CA ILE A 167 -1.67 -0.12 -4.40
C ILE A 167 -0.36 -0.51 -3.75
N THR A 168 -0.20 -1.80 -3.50
CA THR A 168 1.04 -2.35 -2.94
C THR A 168 1.82 -3.06 -4.04
N ILE A 169 3.10 -2.75 -4.16
CA ILE A 169 4.00 -3.34 -5.16
C ILE A 169 5.19 -4.03 -4.50
N LEU A 170 5.78 -5.02 -5.18
CA LEU A 170 7.13 -5.47 -4.85
C LEU A 170 8.10 -4.30 -4.97
N GLN A 171 9.00 -4.17 -3.98
CA GLN A 171 10.02 -3.14 -4.02
C GLN A 171 10.89 -3.33 -5.28
N PRO A 172 11.10 -2.26 -6.09
CA PRO A 172 11.96 -2.37 -7.25
C PRO A 172 13.42 -2.63 -6.86
N PRO A 173 14.18 -3.44 -7.63
CA PRO A 173 15.61 -3.65 -7.39
C PRO A 173 16.47 -2.44 -7.78
N GLN A 174 15.87 -1.42 -8.40
CA GLN A 174 16.53 -0.20 -8.84
C GLN A 174 16.03 1.00 -8.02
N PRO A 175 16.87 2.02 -7.79
CA PRO A 175 16.45 3.24 -7.10
C PRO A 175 15.31 3.96 -7.82
N PHE A 176 14.45 4.63 -7.05
CA PHE A 176 13.53 5.62 -7.61
C PHE A 176 14.28 6.91 -7.91
N THR A 177 14.30 7.34 -9.17
CA THR A 177 14.99 8.55 -9.63
C THR A 177 14.03 9.69 -10.00
N THR A 178 12.73 9.40 -10.19
CA THR A 178 11.74 10.41 -10.61
C THR A 178 11.02 10.99 -9.39
N ILE A 179 11.80 11.65 -8.54
CA ILE A 179 11.29 12.24 -7.30
C ILE A 179 10.97 13.71 -7.55
N ARG A 180 9.75 14.14 -7.23
CA ARG A 180 9.29 15.52 -7.44
C ARG A 180 9.05 16.21 -6.11
N ARG A 181 9.54 17.44 -5.96
CA ARG A 181 9.24 18.25 -4.77
C ARG A 181 7.78 18.67 -4.75
N LEU A 182 7.20 18.67 -3.56
CA LEU A 182 5.94 19.36 -3.33
C LEU A 182 6.13 20.87 -3.38
N PRO A 183 5.10 21.62 -3.80
CA PRO A 183 5.05 23.04 -3.50
C PRO A 183 5.22 23.24 -1.99
N ALA A 184 6.07 24.19 -1.57
CA ALA A 184 6.12 24.58 -0.17
C ALA A 184 4.71 25.06 0.26
N PRO A 185 4.24 24.71 1.47
CA PRO A 185 3.00 25.28 1.98
C PRO A 185 3.12 26.82 1.99
N PRO A 186 2.02 27.55 1.74
CA PRO A 186 2.03 29.00 1.87
C PRO A 186 2.45 29.40 3.29
N GLN A 187 3.37 30.37 3.38
CA GLN A 187 3.83 30.96 4.65
C GLN A 187 2.79 31.91 5.24
#